data_AF-A0AAN7Z495-F1
#
_entry.id   AF-A0AAN7Z495-F1
#
_cell.length_a   1.000
_cell.length_b   1.000
_cell.length_c   1.000
_cell.angle_alpha   90.00
_cell.angle_beta   90.00
_cell.angle_gamma   90.00
#
_symmetry.space_group_name_H-M   'P 1'
#
loop_
_entity.id
_entity.type
_entity.pdbx_description
1 polymer ?
#
loop_
_entity_poly.entity_id
_entity_poly.type
_entity_poly.pdbx_seq_one_letter_code
_entity_poly.pdbx_strand_id
1 'polypeptide(L)'
;MQATHRIISSTHQKLISPLIFNKKTYSKVASEAQVAGGHKATINSPRTSEEAKQHSREVLDKEFNGGNVPGANNNYDKNPDNVARGLKATVNNPRVSNEAKKNAKERLNQM
;
A
#
# COMPACT_ATOMS: atom_id res chain seq x y z
N MET A 1 -45.63 -64.99 -8.42
CA MET A 1 -44.51 -64.19 -8.99
C MET A 1 -44.77 -62.74 -8.65
N GLN A 2 -43.90 -62.14 -7.84
CA GLN A 2 -44.21 -60.97 -7.00
C GLN A 2 -44.22 -59.65 -7.77
N ALA A 3 -45.17 -58.81 -7.36
CA ALA A 3 -45.52 -57.52 -7.94
C ALA A 3 -44.60 -56.38 -7.49
N THR A 4 -44.74 -55.28 -8.21
CA THR A 4 -44.01 -54.04 -8.22
C THR A 4 -44.21 -53.13 -6.99
N HIS A 5 -43.18 -52.30 -6.77
CA HIS A 5 -43.17 -50.95 -6.17
C HIS A 5 -43.22 -50.74 -4.65
N ARG A 6 -42.12 -50.16 -4.11
CA ARG A 6 -42.01 -48.79 -3.51
C ARG A 6 -40.54 -48.54 -3.15
N ILE A 7 -39.83 -47.68 -3.90
CA ILE A 7 -39.47 -46.29 -3.53
C ILE A 7 -38.95 -46.18 -2.10
N ILE A 8 -37.63 -45.99 -1.92
CA ILE A 8 -37.02 -44.78 -1.31
C ILE A 8 -35.60 -44.62 -1.89
N SER A 9 -35.49 -43.87 -2.99
CA SER A 9 -34.19 -43.34 -3.46
C SER A 9 -33.79 -42.20 -2.51
N SER A 10 -32.98 -42.56 -1.50
CA SER A 10 -32.45 -41.63 -0.51
C SER A 10 -31.43 -40.70 -1.17
N THR A 11 -31.95 -39.62 -1.75
CA THR A 11 -31.27 -38.41 -2.19
C THR A 11 -30.60 -37.71 -1.01
N HIS A 12 -29.48 -38.27 -0.52
CA HIS A 12 -28.64 -37.64 0.50
C HIS A 12 -27.15 -37.93 0.27
N GLN A 13 -26.68 -37.74 -0.96
CA GLN A 13 -25.29 -37.30 -1.16
C GLN A 13 -25.32 -35.77 -1.27
N LYS A 14 -25.16 -35.10 -0.13
CA LYS A 14 -24.89 -33.66 -0.05
C LYS A 14 -23.72 -33.36 -0.98
N LEU A 15 -23.99 -32.77 -2.13
CA LEU A 15 -23.00 -32.04 -2.92
C LEU A 15 -22.63 -30.81 -2.09
N ILE A 16 -21.72 -31.01 -1.13
CA ILE A 16 -20.94 -29.94 -0.54
C ILE A 16 -19.98 -29.54 -1.66
N SER A 17 -20.43 -28.61 -2.50
CA SER A 17 -19.54 -27.84 -3.35
C SER A 17 -18.42 -27.33 -2.44
N PRO A 18 -17.13 -27.59 -2.72
CA PRO A 18 -16.09 -26.84 -2.05
C PRO A 18 -16.33 -25.39 -2.48
N LEU A 19 -16.86 -24.59 -1.55
CA LEU A 19 -16.66 -23.14 -1.57
C LEU A 19 -15.19 -22.98 -1.88
N ILE A 20 -14.88 -22.54 -3.10
CA ILE A 20 -13.57 -22.11 -3.50
C ILE A 20 -13.27 -20.99 -2.51
N PHE A 21 -12.58 -21.36 -1.43
CA PHE A 21 -12.04 -20.44 -0.46
C PHE A 21 -11.02 -19.65 -1.26
N ASN A 22 -11.51 -18.56 -1.84
CA ASN A 22 -10.71 -17.58 -2.52
C ASN A 22 -9.72 -17.12 -1.45
N LYS A 23 -8.54 -17.74 -1.48
CA LYS A 23 -7.35 -17.29 -0.81
C LYS A 23 -6.99 -15.97 -1.48
N LYS A 24 -7.78 -14.93 -1.17
CA LYS A 24 -7.30 -13.56 -1.08
C LYS A 24 -6.38 -13.56 0.14
N THR A 25 -5.26 -14.28 -0.01
CA THR A 25 -4.14 -14.19 0.90
C THR A 25 -3.65 -12.78 0.73
N TYR A 26 -4.09 -11.90 1.62
CA TYR A 26 -3.32 -10.74 1.98
C TYR A 26 -2.02 -11.31 2.54
N SER A 27 -1.06 -11.63 1.67
CA SER A 27 0.30 -11.91 2.08
C SER A 27 0.72 -10.65 2.82
N LYS A 28 0.78 -10.74 4.15
CA LYS A 28 1.30 -9.70 5.03
C LYS A 28 2.83 -9.62 4.89
N VAL A 29 3.31 -9.72 3.66
CA VAL A 29 4.70 -9.53 3.26
C VAL A 29 4.72 -8.13 2.70
N ALA A 30 5.41 -7.24 3.40
CA ALA A 30 5.57 -5.86 2.94
C ALA A 30 6.21 -5.90 1.54
N SER A 31 5.69 -5.10 0.61
CA SER A 31 6.34 -4.96 -0.70
C SER A 31 7.73 -4.34 -0.54
N GLU A 32 8.62 -4.58 -1.48
CA GLU A 32 9.96 -3.97 -1.48
C GLU A 32 9.90 -2.44 -1.32
N ALA A 33 8.90 -1.80 -1.95
CA ALA A 33 8.63 -0.37 -1.78
C ALA A 33 8.28 0.04 -0.34
N GLN A 34 7.51 -0.80 0.37
CA GLN A 34 7.18 -0.57 1.77
C GLN A 34 8.40 -0.76 2.67
N VAL A 35 9.22 -1.79 2.42
CA VAL A 35 10.44 -2.06 3.18
C VAL A 35 11.47 -0.93 2.97
N ALA A 36 11.74 -0.57 1.71
CA ALA A 36 12.62 0.55 1.37
C ALA A 36 12.12 1.87 1.95
N GLY A 37 10.80 2.10 1.93
CA GLY A 37 10.17 3.26 2.59
C GLY A 37 10.43 3.30 4.10
N GLY A 38 10.37 2.15 4.77
CA GLY A 38 10.70 2.00 6.19
C GLY A 38 12.14 2.39 6.50
N HIS A 39 13.12 1.89 5.73
CA HIS A 39 14.52 2.26 5.92
C HIS A 39 14.78 3.76 5.69
N LYS A 40 14.12 4.38 4.70
CA LYS A 40 14.19 5.84 4.48
C LYS A 40 13.63 6.62 5.68
N ALA A 41 12.53 6.14 6.28
CA ALA A 41 11.97 6.74 7.48
C ALA A 41 12.93 6.64 8.68
N THR A 42 13.60 5.50 8.84
CA THR A 42 14.63 5.32 9.89
C THR A 42 15.75 6.34 9.75
N ILE A 43 16.21 6.63 8.53
CA ILE A 43 17.27 7.60 8.25
C ILE A 43 16.86 9.03 8.64
N ASN A 44 15.61 9.42 8.33
CA ASN A 44 15.13 10.79 8.58
C ASN A 44 14.59 11.01 10.01
N SER A 45 14.42 9.96 10.79
CA SER A 45 13.91 10.06 12.15
C SER A 45 14.97 10.71 13.07
N PRO A 46 14.65 11.78 13.81
CA PRO A 46 15.58 12.38 14.76
C PRO A 46 15.80 11.52 16.01
N ARG A 47 14.97 10.49 16.23
CA ARG A 47 15.01 9.61 17.41
C ARG A 47 15.77 8.30 17.20
N THR A 48 16.31 8.07 16.00
CA THR A 48 17.06 6.85 15.68
C THR A 48 18.55 7.08 15.88
N SER A 49 19.28 6.06 16.33
CA SER A 49 20.73 6.15 16.53
C SER A 49 21.47 6.23 15.19
N GLU A 50 22.68 6.78 15.20
CA GLU A 50 23.47 6.93 13.97
C GLU A 50 23.86 5.58 13.37
N GLU A 51 24.11 4.57 14.20
CA GLU A 51 24.39 3.20 13.76
C GLU A 51 23.18 2.60 13.03
N ALA A 52 21.97 2.81 13.54
CA ALA A 52 20.73 2.33 12.91
C ALA A 52 20.46 3.03 11.57
N LYS A 53 20.77 4.33 11.48
CA LYS A 53 20.69 5.09 10.22
C LYS A 53 21.73 4.63 9.21
N GLN A 54 22.96 4.35 9.64
CA GLN A 54 24.03 3.85 8.79
C GLN A 54 23.68 2.47 8.23
N HIS A 55 23.22 1.57 9.09
CA HIS A 55 22.76 0.25 8.64
C HIS A 55 21.59 0.35 7.65
N SER A 56 20.62 1.22 7.90
CA SER A 56 19.50 1.44 6.98
C SER A 56 19.95 1.98 5.62
N ARG A 57 20.99 2.84 5.60
CA ARG A 57 21.60 3.32 4.35
C ARG A 57 22.25 2.18 3.56
N GLU A 58 23.04 1.35 4.24
CA GLU A 58 23.71 0.22 3.59
C GLU A 58 22.73 -0.80 3.02
N VAL A 59 21.65 -1.11 3.75
CA VAL A 59 20.61 -2.03 3.27
C VAL A 59 19.90 -1.45 2.04
N LEU A 60 19.58 -0.15 2.04
CA LEU A 60 18.99 0.50 0.87
C LEU A 60 19.90 0.41 -0.36
N ASP A 61 21.20 0.65 -0.19
CA ASP A 61 22.17 0.61 -1.29
C ASP A 61 22.41 -0.80 -1.82
N LYS A 62 22.56 -1.79 -0.93
CA LYS A 62 22.88 -3.18 -1.29
C LYS A 62 21.69 -3.96 -1.83
N GLU A 63 20.50 -3.78 -1.24
CA GLU A 63 19.35 -4.66 -1.47
C GLU A 63 18.20 -3.97 -2.21
N PHE A 64 18.11 -2.64 -2.18
CA PHE A 64 16.97 -1.89 -2.71
C PHE A 64 17.35 -0.83 -3.76
N ASN A 65 18.50 -0.96 -4.42
CA ASN A 65 18.96 -0.04 -5.46
C ASN A 65 18.98 1.43 -4.99
N GLY A 66 19.48 1.69 -3.78
CA GLY A 66 19.44 3.02 -3.16
C GLY A 66 18.02 3.49 -2.76
N GLY A 67 17.09 2.54 -2.63
CA GLY A 67 15.66 2.79 -2.41
C GLY A 67 14.88 3.17 -3.66
N ASN A 68 15.40 2.90 -4.86
CA ASN A 68 14.68 3.03 -6.13
C ASN A 68 14.13 1.66 -6.58
N VAL A 69 13.12 1.18 -5.87
CA VAL A 69 12.47 -0.11 -6.13
C VAL A 69 11.19 0.07 -6.95
N PRO A 70 10.77 -0.95 -7.73
CA PRO A 70 9.49 -0.95 -8.41
C PRO A 70 8.35 -0.63 -7.43
N GLY A 71 7.63 0.43 -7.73
CA GLY A 71 6.53 0.93 -6.90
C GLY A 71 6.90 1.84 -5.72
N ALA A 72 8.18 2.16 -5.50
CA ALA A 72 8.57 3.31 -4.67
C ALA A 72 8.02 4.62 -5.25
N ASN A 73 7.95 4.69 -6.58
CA ASN A 73 7.39 5.81 -7.34
C ASN A 73 5.96 5.51 -7.83
N ASN A 74 5.16 4.78 -7.04
CA ASN A 74 3.73 4.62 -7.29
C ASN A 74 3.00 5.97 -7.12
N ASN A 75 3.26 6.91 -8.02
CA ASN A 75 2.33 7.94 -8.42
C ASN A 75 1.23 7.27 -9.24
N TYR A 76 0.50 6.31 -8.66
CA TYR A 76 -0.84 5.96 -9.15
C TYR A 76 -1.51 7.27 -9.48
N ASP A 77 -1.96 7.47 -10.72
CA ASP A 77 -2.44 8.75 -11.26
C ASP A 77 -3.23 9.51 -10.20
N LYS A 78 -2.52 10.37 -9.46
CA LYS A 78 -3.11 11.08 -8.33
C LYS A 78 -4.09 12.01 -9.00
N ASN A 79 -5.38 11.86 -8.69
CA ASN A 79 -6.39 12.71 -9.27
C ASN A 79 -5.94 14.18 -9.11
N PRO A 80 -5.74 14.92 -10.20
CA PRO A 80 -5.19 16.28 -10.15
C PRO A 80 -6.04 17.20 -9.27
N ASP A 81 -7.36 16.99 -9.21
CA ASP A 81 -8.25 17.76 -8.33
C ASP A 81 -7.92 17.53 -6.86
N ASN A 82 -7.60 16.30 -6.47
CA ASN A 82 -7.22 15.99 -5.08
C ASN A 82 -5.86 16.60 -4.73
N VAL A 83 -4.93 16.61 -5.67
CA VAL A 83 -3.63 17.29 -5.49
C VAL A 83 -3.83 18.79 -5.34
N ALA A 84 -4.61 19.42 -6.21
CA ALA A 84 -4.92 20.85 -6.15
C ALA A 84 -5.64 21.22 -4.84
N ARG A 85 -6.61 20.41 -4.40
CA ARG A 85 -7.29 20.59 -3.11
C ARG A 85 -6.32 20.54 -1.93
N GLY A 86 -5.39 19.58 -1.92
CA GLY A 86 -4.36 19.46 -0.88
C GLY A 86 -3.43 20.67 -0.85
N LEU A 87 -2.95 21.13 -2.01
CA LEU A 87 -2.10 22.31 -2.11
C LEU A 87 -2.84 23.58 -1.65
N LYS A 88 -4.12 23.75 -2.01
CA LYS A 88 -4.94 24.87 -1.55
C LYS A 88 -5.13 24.87 -0.02
N ALA A 89 -5.27 23.69 0.58
CA ALA A 89 -5.31 23.55 2.03
C ALA A 89 -3.98 23.99 2.67
N THR A 90 -2.83 23.60 2.11
CA THR A 90 -1.52 24.05 2.56
C THR A 90 -1.38 25.57 2.53
N VAL A 91 -1.85 26.22 1.45
CA VAL A 91 -1.80 27.69 1.30
C VAL A 91 -2.57 28.41 2.40
N ASN A 92 -3.75 27.91 2.79
CA ASN A 92 -4.63 28.56 3.75
C ASN A 92 -4.35 28.19 5.21
N ASN A 93 -3.56 27.15 5.47
CA ASN A 93 -3.32 26.67 6.83
C ASN A 93 -2.38 27.62 7.61
N PRO A 94 -2.81 28.25 8.73
CA PRO A 94 -1.97 29.15 9.52
C PRO A 94 -0.77 28.44 10.17
N ARG A 95 -0.81 27.11 10.35
CA ARG A 95 0.26 26.30 10.96
C ARG A 95 1.38 25.91 9.98
N VAL A 96 1.24 26.25 8.70
CA VAL A 96 2.23 25.95 7.66
C VAL A 96 3.15 27.15 7.47
N SER A 97 4.44 26.90 7.26
CA SER A 97 5.44 27.94 7.02
C SER A 97 5.17 28.74 5.73
N ASN A 98 5.66 29.98 5.69
CA ASN A 98 5.50 30.84 4.51
C ASN A 98 6.16 30.25 3.27
N GLU A 99 7.33 29.61 3.42
CA GLU A 99 8.03 28.91 2.34
C GLU A 99 7.19 27.77 1.76
N ALA A 100 6.65 26.90 2.62
CA ALA A 100 5.79 25.80 2.17
C ALA A 100 4.51 26.29 1.49
N LYS A 101 3.93 27.41 1.96
CA LYS A 101 2.80 28.07 1.28
C LYS A 101 3.18 28.61 -0.10
N LYS A 102 4.36 29.22 -0.24
CA LYS A 102 4.85 29.75 -1.51
C LYS A 102 5.05 28.62 -2.52
N ASN A 103 5.75 27.55 -2.12
CA ASN A 103 5.96 26.37 -2.97
C ASN A 103 4.63 25.73 -3.37
N ALA A 104 3.65 25.65 -2.47
CA ALA A 104 2.32 25.14 -2.79
C ALA A 104 1.57 26.02 -3.81
N LYS A 105 1.70 27.36 -3.73
CA LYS A 105 1.14 28.28 -4.73
C LYS A 105 1.80 28.12 -6.09
N GLU A 106 3.13 28.05 -6.13
CA GLU A 106 3.88 27.84 -7.38
C GLU A 106 3.47 26.52 -8.04
N ARG A 107 3.35 25.45 -7.25
CA ARG A 107 2.89 24.16 -7.76
C ARG A 107 1.46 24.21 -8.29
N LEU A 108 0.55 24.90 -7.61
CA LEU A 108 -0.82 25.12 -8.09
C LEU A 108 -0.87 25.85 -9.44
N ASN A 109 0.04 26.79 -9.67
CA ASN A 109 0.13 27.51 -10.94
C ASN A 109 0.72 26.66 -12.07
N GLN A 110 1.43 25.58 -11.75
CA GLN A 110 2.05 24.65 -12.70
C GLN A 110 1.20 23.41 -13.01
N MET A 111 0.06 23.26 -12.34
CA MET A 111 -0.91 22.20 -12.59
C MET A 111 -1.87 22.61 -13.70
#